data_AF-A0AA39CZC8-F1
#
_entry.id   AF-A0AA39CZC8-F1
#
_cell.length_a   1.000
_cell.length_b   1.000
_cell.length_c   1.000
_cell.angle_alpha   90.00
_cell.angle_beta   90.00
_cell.angle_gamma   90.00
#
_symmetry.space_group_name_H-M   'P 1'
#
loop_
_entity.id
_entity.type
_entity.pdbx_description
1 polymer ?
#
loop_
_entity_poly.entity_id
_entity_poly.type
_entity_poly.pdbx_seq_one_letter_code
_entity_poly.pdbx_strand_id
1 'polypeptide(L)'
;MPPPNERQILTSYLLHPSPLPTILPYASFQSLFPSATSRTTHKDIKPFYRNLQSQRDGTLDDVRRRIRDECRRSTFLTTRLARQITREEQSNPTSRKRKWSETTTTRDQECDDTSSVDSDIEEENPRLNDKDNSDYTDVETDNQVEVDLDTRLHGPHGSTIPSTTARQHHGATSLLDAMKTASSDLQDEISSLEAQIAAVQAQCQESLGNLSDLRYGRFSQTRVSGQQSGVDGRNDDGTSIHSQQQQQQQQGIEKEVVDALAEFRARLQTV
;
A
#
# COMPACT_ATOMS: atom_id res chain seq x y z
N MET A 1 26.01 18.47 -25.54
CA MET A 1 24.92 17.62 -25.00
C MET A 1 24.11 18.47 -24.04
N PRO A 2 22.79 18.62 -24.23
CA PRO A 2 21.94 19.31 -23.26
C PRO A 2 21.95 18.56 -21.92
N PRO A 3 21.82 19.26 -20.78
CA PRO A 3 21.72 18.62 -19.48
C PRO A 3 20.46 17.74 -19.41
N PRO A 4 20.51 16.59 -18.72
CA PRO A 4 19.38 15.67 -18.64
C PRO A 4 18.22 16.33 -17.90
N ASN A 5 17.00 16.15 -18.42
CA ASN A 5 15.80 16.67 -17.78
C ASN A 5 15.41 15.81 -16.56
N GLU A 6 14.59 16.37 -15.67
CA GLU A 6 14.18 15.69 -14.44
C GLU A 6 13.53 14.33 -14.70
N ARG A 7 12.64 14.24 -15.71
CA ARG A 7 12.01 12.98 -16.11
C ARG A 7 13.05 11.92 -16.48
N GLN A 8 14.08 12.30 -17.24
CA GLN A 8 15.17 11.41 -17.65
C GLN A 8 15.95 10.92 -16.43
N ILE A 9 16.29 11.83 -15.50
CA ILE A 9 16.98 11.48 -14.26
C ILE A 9 16.13 10.49 -13.44
N LEU A 10 14.88 10.85 -13.14
CA LEU A 10 14.01 10.00 -12.32
C LEU A 10 13.74 8.64 -12.98
N THR A 11 13.53 8.63 -14.30
CA THR A 11 13.34 7.38 -15.05
C THR A 11 14.61 6.53 -15.04
N SER A 12 15.78 7.12 -15.27
CA SER A 12 17.04 6.36 -15.31
C SER A 12 17.40 5.80 -13.94
N TYR A 13 17.18 6.56 -12.85
CA TYR A 13 17.52 6.12 -11.50
C TYR A 13 16.53 5.13 -10.90
N LEU A 14 15.22 5.28 -11.19
CA LEU A 14 14.18 4.50 -10.52
C LEU A 14 13.62 3.34 -11.35
N LEU A 15 13.71 3.41 -12.68
CA LEU A 15 13.07 2.43 -13.58
C LEU A 15 14.07 1.58 -14.39
N HIS A 16 15.32 1.98 -14.52
CA HIS A 16 16.35 1.20 -15.20
C HIS A 16 17.41 0.80 -14.19
N PRO A 17 17.78 -0.48 -14.00
CA PRO A 17 17.29 -1.74 -14.59
C PRO A 17 16.23 -2.40 -13.71
N SER A 18 15.08 -1.75 -13.51
CA SER A 18 14.14 -2.18 -12.49
C SER A 18 13.26 -3.41 -12.83
N PRO A 19 13.06 -3.91 -14.06
CA PRO A 19 12.22 -5.10 -14.28
C PRO A 19 12.76 -6.37 -13.61
N LEU A 20 11.87 -7.26 -13.14
CA LEU A 20 12.26 -8.54 -12.53
C LEU A 20 13.20 -9.38 -13.41
N PRO A 21 12.94 -9.59 -14.72
CA PRO A 21 13.83 -10.41 -15.55
C PRO A 21 15.23 -9.82 -15.72
N THR A 22 15.39 -8.51 -15.52
CA THR A 22 16.69 -7.84 -15.61
C THR A 22 17.51 -8.03 -14.34
N ILE A 23 16.88 -7.96 -13.18
CA ILE A 23 17.56 -8.11 -11.86
C ILE A 23 17.75 -9.59 -11.51
N LEU A 24 16.73 -10.40 -11.81
CA LEU A 24 16.72 -11.83 -11.52
C LEU A 24 16.10 -12.59 -12.70
N PRO A 25 16.93 -12.97 -13.68
CA PRO A 25 16.51 -13.82 -14.79
C PRO A 25 15.93 -15.14 -14.28
N TYR A 26 14.99 -15.72 -15.02
CA TYR A 26 14.32 -16.96 -14.62
C TYR A 26 15.30 -18.13 -14.35
N ALA A 27 16.38 -18.23 -15.13
CA ALA A 27 17.41 -19.25 -14.91
C ALA A 27 18.12 -19.09 -13.55
N SER A 28 18.48 -17.86 -13.18
CA SER A 28 19.06 -17.56 -11.88
C SER A 28 18.04 -17.81 -10.76
N PHE A 29 16.78 -17.43 -10.96
CA PHE A 29 15.70 -17.72 -10.02
C PHE A 29 15.53 -19.22 -9.76
N GLN A 30 15.62 -20.07 -10.78
CA GLN A 30 15.55 -21.53 -10.63
C GLN A 30 16.69 -22.11 -9.78
N SER A 31 17.87 -21.49 -9.82
CA SER A 31 19.03 -21.93 -9.01
C SER A 31 18.89 -21.65 -7.52
N LEU A 32 17.93 -20.82 -7.10
CA LEU A 32 17.67 -20.55 -5.68
C LEU A 32 16.99 -21.73 -4.97
N PHE A 33 16.45 -22.69 -5.71
CA PHE A 33 15.77 -23.86 -5.16
C PHE A 33 16.73 -25.05 -5.08
N PRO A 34 16.72 -25.83 -3.97
CA PRO A 34 17.54 -27.03 -3.85
C PRO A 34 17.36 -27.99 -5.03
N SER A 35 18.47 -28.50 -5.56
CA SER A 35 18.53 -29.31 -6.79
C SER A 35 17.73 -30.62 -6.72
N ALA A 36 17.44 -31.11 -5.51
CA ALA A 36 16.61 -32.28 -5.25
C ALA A 36 15.10 -32.02 -5.47
N THR A 37 14.66 -30.77 -5.34
CA THR A 37 13.25 -30.34 -5.45
C THR A 37 12.94 -29.71 -6.81
N SER A 38 13.95 -29.14 -7.47
CA SER A 38 13.81 -28.36 -8.71
C SER A 38 13.33 -29.19 -9.93
N ARG A 39 13.69 -30.48 -10.02
CA ARG A 39 13.38 -31.33 -11.19
C ARG A 39 12.07 -32.11 -11.09
N THR A 40 11.57 -32.36 -9.88
CA THR A 40 10.40 -33.24 -9.66
C THR A 40 9.19 -32.51 -9.06
N THR A 41 9.39 -31.40 -8.36
CA THR A 41 8.42 -30.98 -7.33
C THR A 41 7.65 -29.70 -7.61
N HIS A 42 7.83 -28.96 -8.71
CA HIS A 42 6.98 -27.76 -8.84
C HIS A 42 6.73 -27.28 -10.26
N LYS A 43 5.59 -27.70 -10.81
CA LYS A 43 4.97 -27.03 -11.97
C LYS A 43 4.71 -25.54 -11.67
N ASP A 44 4.66 -25.15 -10.39
CA ASP A 44 4.25 -23.81 -9.99
C ASP A 44 5.41 -22.82 -9.81
N ILE A 45 6.69 -23.23 -9.96
CA ILE A 45 7.84 -22.28 -9.95
C ILE A 45 7.71 -21.24 -11.06
N LYS A 46 7.27 -21.65 -12.25
CA LYS A 46 7.09 -20.74 -13.39
C LYS A 46 5.90 -19.79 -13.18
N PRO A 47 4.69 -20.26 -12.80
CA PRO A 47 3.60 -19.40 -12.33
C PRO A 47 4.01 -18.43 -11.22
N PHE A 48 4.77 -18.88 -10.23
CA PHE A 48 5.23 -18.04 -9.13
C PHE A 48 6.18 -16.93 -9.61
N TYR A 49 7.13 -17.25 -10.48
CA TYR A 49 7.97 -16.22 -11.12
C TYR A 49 7.14 -15.21 -11.93
N ARG A 50 6.09 -15.66 -12.61
CA ARG A 50 5.19 -14.76 -13.35
C ARG A 50 4.35 -13.89 -12.43
N ASN A 51 3.91 -14.41 -11.29
CA ASN A 51 3.23 -13.64 -10.27
C ASN A 51 4.17 -12.54 -9.72
N LEU A 52 5.40 -12.91 -9.36
CA LEU A 52 6.40 -11.96 -8.87
C LEU A 52 6.72 -10.88 -9.92
N GLN A 53 6.77 -11.27 -11.20
CA GLN A 53 6.93 -10.34 -12.31
C GLN A 53 5.74 -9.36 -12.36
N SER A 54 4.51 -9.86 -12.29
CA SER A 54 3.29 -9.03 -12.30
C SER A 54 3.22 -8.07 -11.11
N GLN A 55 3.56 -8.53 -9.90
CA GLN A 55 3.58 -7.68 -8.70
C GLN A 55 4.59 -6.55 -8.85
N ARG A 56 5.78 -6.87 -9.38
CA ARG A 56 6.83 -5.89 -9.60
C ARG A 56 6.45 -4.90 -10.69
N ASP A 57 5.89 -5.36 -11.80
CA ASP A 57 5.42 -4.50 -12.89
C ASP A 57 4.35 -3.51 -12.40
N GLY A 58 3.43 -3.95 -11.53
CA GLY A 58 2.47 -3.05 -10.87
C GLY A 58 3.15 -1.96 -10.03
N THR A 59 4.17 -2.32 -9.24
CA THR A 59 4.96 -1.33 -8.48
C THR A 59 5.70 -0.36 -9.41
N LEU A 60 6.22 -0.84 -10.53
CA LEU A 60 6.88 0.02 -11.53
C LEU A 60 5.91 0.98 -12.21
N ASP A 61 4.68 0.56 -12.45
CA ASP A 61 3.62 1.42 -12.99
C ASP A 61 3.21 2.52 -12.00
N ASP A 62 3.16 2.19 -10.70
CA ASP A 62 2.96 3.19 -9.64
C ASP A 62 4.11 4.20 -9.60
N VAL A 63 5.37 3.74 -9.67
CA VAL A 63 6.54 4.63 -9.73
C VAL A 63 6.49 5.49 -11.00
N ARG A 64 6.14 4.92 -12.16
CA ARG A 64 5.96 5.68 -13.41
C ARG A 64 4.90 6.76 -13.26
N ARG A 65 3.77 6.46 -12.60
CA ARG A 65 2.71 7.46 -12.33
C ARG A 65 3.25 8.58 -11.44
N ARG A 66 3.89 8.24 -10.32
CA ARG A 66 4.48 9.20 -9.38
C ARG A 66 5.52 10.10 -10.04
N ILE A 67 6.37 9.56 -10.93
CA ILE A 67 7.34 10.37 -11.68
C ILE A 67 6.62 11.42 -12.54
N ARG A 68 5.53 11.05 -13.22
CA ARG A 68 4.76 12.03 -14.02
C ARG A 68 4.17 13.12 -13.13
N ASP A 69 3.61 12.74 -11.99
CA ASP A 69 3.00 13.69 -11.05
C ASP A 69 4.05 14.60 -10.41
N GLU A 70 5.24 14.07 -10.11
CA GLU A 70 6.37 14.84 -9.59
C GLU A 70 6.88 15.83 -10.63
N CYS A 71 7.08 15.41 -11.88
CA CYS A 71 7.49 16.33 -12.94
C CYS A 71 6.45 17.46 -13.15
N ARG A 72 5.15 17.16 -13.08
CA ARG A 72 4.09 18.19 -13.12
C ARG A 72 4.22 19.16 -11.93
N ARG A 73 4.37 18.65 -10.71
CA ARG A 73 4.52 19.49 -9.51
C ARG A 73 5.79 20.35 -9.55
N SER A 74 6.91 19.79 -10.00
CA SER A 74 8.17 20.49 -10.20
C SER A 74 8.03 21.67 -11.16
N THR A 75 7.37 21.49 -12.31
CA THR A 75 7.14 22.61 -13.26
C THR A 75 6.33 23.76 -12.65
N PHE A 76 5.32 23.44 -11.82
CA PHE A 76 4.53 24.45 -11.12
C PHE A 76 5.38 25.21 -10.09
N LEU A 77 6.20 24.49 -9.32
CA LEU A 77 7.12 25.09 -8.35
C LEU A 77 8.14 25.99 -9.03
N THR A 78 8.79 25.54 -10.11
CA THR A 78 9.74 26.35 -10.88
C THR A 78 9.08 27.62 -11.43
N THR A 79 7.86 27.52 -11.96
CA THR A 79 7.11 28.68 -12.47
C THR A 79 6.77 29.66 -11.34
N ARG A 80 6.32 29.17 -10.18
CA ARG A 80 6.02 30.00 -9.01
C ARG A 80 7.27 30.70 -8.49
N LEU A 81 8.40 29.98 -8.41
CA LEU A 81 9.68 30.51 -7.97
C LEU A 81 10.18 31.59 -8.95
N ALA A 82 10.09 31.35 -10.25
CA ALA A 82 10.43 32.34 -11.28
C ALA A 82 9.59 33.62 -11.12
N ARG A 83 8.29 33.51 -10.89
CA ARG A 83 7.43 34.67 -10.60
C ARG A 83 7.84 35.41 -9.33
N GLN A 84 8.20 34.68 -8.27
CA GLN A 84 8.67 35.30 -7.02
C GLN A 84 9.98 36.05 -7.22
N ILE A 85 10.95 35.46 -7.94
CA ILE A 85 12.23 36.12 -8.28
C ILE A 85 11.97 37.42 -9.06
N THR A 86 11.14 37.38 -10.11
CA THR A 86 10.85 38.59 -10.90
C THR A 86 10.17 39.70 -10.07
N ARG A 87 9.34 39.33 -9.10
CA ARG A 87 8.70 40.31 -8.20
C ARG A 87 9.70 40.90 -7.21
N GLU A 88 10.57 40.08 -6.64
CA GLU A 88 11.64 40.53 -5.75
C GLU A 88 12.62 41.46 -6.48
N GLU A 89 13.02 41.11 -7.72
CA GLU A 89 13.85 41.96 -8.60
C GLU A 89 13.19 43.31 -8.91
N GLN A 90 11.89 43.34 -9.18
CA GLN A 90 11.16 44.59 -9.43
C GLN A 90 10.94 45.42 -8.15
N SER A 91 10.87 44.78 -6.98
CA SER A 91 10.63 45.44 -5.69
C SER A 91 11.91 45.94 -4.99
N ASN A 92 13.09 45.74 -5.58
CA ASN A 92 14.37 46.27 -5.09
C ASN A 92 14.83 47.49 -5.92
N PRO A 93 14.32 48.71 -5.68
CA PRO A 93 14.75 49.91 -6.39
C PRO A 93 15.99 50.49 -5.72
N THR A 94 17.13 49.79 -5.77
CA THR A 94 18.42 50.40 -5.42
C THR A 94 19.30 50.56 -6.66
N SER A 95 19.39 51.83 -7.07
CA SER A 95 20.53 52.43 -7.80
C SER A 95 20.56 52.30 -9.33
N ARG A 96 19.67 53.01 -10.03
CA ARG A 96 20.00 53.66 -11.33
C ARG A 96 19.44 55.09 -11.42
N LYS A 97 20.10 56.02 -10.72
CA LYS A 97 20.20 57.47 -11.02
C LYS A 97 21.71 57.71 -11.10
N ARG A 98 22.33 58.33 -12.11
CA ARG A 98 21.99 59.36 -13.11
C ARG A 98 22.89 59.04 -14.35
N LYS A 99 22.72 59.57 -15.56
CA LYS A 99 22.97 60.98 -15.91
C LYS A 99 23.06 61.05 -17.45
N TRP A 100 22.16 61.76 -18.13
CA TRP A 100 22.58 62.61 -19.25
C TRP A 100 21.48 63.63 -19.53
N SER A 101 21.83 64.88 -19.34
CA SER A 101 21.07 66.07 -19.64
C SER A 101 21.88 66.84 -20.67
N GLU A 102 21.29 67.21 -21.81
CA GLU A 102 21.53 68.49 -22.50
C GLU A 102 20.64 68.56 -23.75
N THR A 103 19.70 69.52 -23.78
CA THR A 103 19.61 70.66 -24.72
C THR A 103 19.35 70.22 -26.18
N THR A 104 18.38 70.75 -26.93
CA THR A 104 18.27 72.17 -27.30
C THR A 104 16.97 72.40 -28.09
N THR A 105 16.38 73.57 -27.93
CA THR A 105 15.31 74.21 -28.71
C THR A 105 15.67 74.41 -30.20
N THR A 106 14.71 74.23 -31.12
CA THR A 106 14.38 74.97 -32.40
C THR A 106 13.43 74.09 -33.24
N ARG A 107 12.15 74.44 -33.48
CA ARG A 107 11.59 75.31 -34.55
C ARG A 107 11.97 74.92 -36.00
N ASP A 108 10.93 74.95 -36.85
CA ASP A 108 10.89 74.89 -38.32
C ASP A 108 10.81 73.47 -38.94
N GLN A 109 10.16 73.16 -40.05
CA GLN A 109 9.10 73.71 -40.92
C GLN A 109 9.07 72.72 -42.11
N GLU A 110 7.89 72.26 -42.54
CA GLU A 110 7.50 71.76 -43.89
C GLU A 110 8.33 70.73 -44.69
N CYS A 111 7.67 69.62 -45.08
CA CYS A 111 7.29 69.25 -46.47
C CYS A 111 6.63 67.84 -46.44
N ASP A 112 5.32 67.72 -46.69
CA ASP A 112 4.67 67.56 -48.01
C ASP A 112 4.98 66.21 -48.68
N ASP A 113 4.01 65.29 -48.67
CA ASP A 113 3.58 64.63 -49.92
C ASP A 113 2.16 64.06 -49.77
N THR A 114 1.41 64.25 -50.83
CA THR A 114 -0.04 64.22 -50.98
C THR A 114 -0.52 62.97 -51.71
N SER A 115 -1.68 62.42 -51.29
CA SER A 115 -2.80 62.00 -52.18
C SER A 115 -3.82 61.23 -51.32
N SER A 116 -4.96 61.80 -50.89
CA SER A 116 -6.19 62.12 -51.66
C SER A 116 -6.85 60.91 -52.33
N VAL A 117 -7.92 60.38 -51.69
CA VAL A 117 -9.26 60.04 -52.22
C VAL A 117 -10.15 59.87 -50.95
N ASP A 118 -10.89 60.84 -50.42
CA ASP A 118 -12.09 61.57 -50.87
C ASP A 118 -13.30 60.69 -51.26
N SER A 119 -14.29 60.59 -50.37
CA SER A 119 -15.72 60.41 -50.64
C SER A 119 -16.52 60.53 -49.33
N ASP A 120 -17.07 61.72 -49.13
CA ASP A 120 -18.07 62.09 -48.13
C ASP A 120 -19.43 61.41 -48.37
N ILE A 121 -20.07 60.84 -47.32
CA ILE A 121 -21.55 60.74 -47.19
C ILE A 121 -21.94 60.87 -45.69
N GLU A 122 -22.45 62.05 -45.34
CA GLU A 122 -23.57 62.42 -44.44
C GLU A 122 -23.78 61.69 -43.09
N GLU A 123 -23.46 62.44 -42.03
CA GLU A 123 -24.21 62.71 -40.78
C GLU A 123 -25.49 61.91 -40.42
N GLU A 124 -25.47 61.16 -39.30
CA GLU A 124 -26.49 61.21 -38.23
C GLU A 124 -26.02 60.42 -36.97
N ASN A 125 -25.99 61.06 -35.79
CA ASN A 125 -25.75 60.39 -34.51
C ASN A 125 -27.08 59.82 -33.97
N PRO A 126 -27.13 58.55 -33.52
CA PRO A 126 -27.34 58.37 -32.09
C PRO A 126 -26.59 57.15 -31.50
N ARG A 127 -25.91 57.42 -30.37
CA ARG A 127 -25.53 56.50 -29.29
C ARG A 127 -26.00 55.04 -29.44
N LEU A 128 -25.10 54.14 -29.79
CA LEU A 128 -25.13 52.74 -29.34
C LEU A 128 -23.76 52.34 -28.82
N ASN A 129 -23.80 51.96 -27.56
CA ASN A 129 -22.74 51.42 -26.74
C ASN A 129 -22.57 49.96 -27.12
N ASP A 130 -21.45 49.55 -27.71
CA ASP A 130 -21.02 48.14 -27.64
C ASP A 130 -19.50 48.03 -27.60
N LYS A 131 -19.06 47.42 -26.50
CA LYS A 131 -17.69 47.06 -26.16
C LYS A 131 -17.38 45.77 -26.90
N ASP A 132 -16.47 45.80 -27.85
CA ASP A 132 -15.86 44.57 -28.36
C ASP A 132 -14.61 44.26 -27.53
N ASN A 133 -14.86 43.62 -26.39
CA ASN A 133 -13.86 43.00 -25.54
C ASN A 133 -13.65 41.58 -26.05
N SER A 134 -12.54 41.36 -26.75
CA SER A 134 -12.12 40.05 -27.25
C SER A 134 -11.94 39.06 -26.10
N ASP A 135 -12.96 38.23 -25.91
CA ASP A 135 -12.90 36.78 -25.65
C ASP A 135 -11.64 36.27 -24.91
N TYR A 136 -11.56 36.59 -23.62
CA TYR A 136 -10.92 35.72 -22.64
C TYR A 136 -12.04 35.09 -21.83
N THR A 137 -12.33 33.82 -22.11
CA THR A 137 -13.27 33.01 -21.36
C THR A 137 -12.84 32.93 -19.89
N ASP A 138 -13.68 33.54 -19.07
CA ASP A 138 -13.86 33.40 -17.64
C ASP A 138 -13.65 31.94 -17.16
N VAL A 139 -12.57 31.70 -16.40
CA VAL A 139 -12.25 30.41 -15.73
C VAL A 139 -12.62 30.50 -14.23
N GLU A 140 -13.30 31.56 -13.80
CA GLU A 140 -13.74 31.69 -12.40
C GLU A 140 -15.12 31.08 -12.15
N THR A 141 -15.95 30.97 -13.19
CA THR A 141 -17.27 30.31 -13.10
C THR A 141 -17.18 28.78 -13.02
N ASP A 142 -16.16 28.15 -13.61
CA ASP A 142 -16.02 26.68 -13.60
C ASP A 142 -15.79 26.13 -12.18
N ASN A 143 -14.96 26.80 -11.39
CA ASN A 143 -14.71 26.42 -10.00
C ASN A 143 -15.95 26.58 -9.10
N GLN A 144 -16.79 27.59 -9.35
CA GLN A 144 -18.02 27.78 -8.55
C GLN A 144 -19.07 26.70 -8.89
N VAL A 145 -19.16 26.33 -10.16
CA VAL A 145 -20.06 25.26 -10.62
C VAL A 145 -19.56 23.90 -10.13
N GLU A 146 -18.25 23.65 -10.15
CA GLU A 146 -17.65 22.41 -9.62
C GLU A 146 -17.88 22.27 -8.11
N VAL A 147 -17.67 23.34 -7.33
CA VAL A 147 -17.93 23.34 -5.88
C VAL A 147 -19.41 23.17 -5.56
N ASP A 148 -20.32 23.75 -6.35
CA ASP A 148 -21.77 23.53 -6.21
C ASP A 148 -22.16 22.08 -6.56
N LEU A 149 -21.55 21.50 -7.60
CA LEU A 149 -21.76 20.10 -7.99
C LEU A 149 -21.29 19.12 -6.90
N ASP A 150 -20.12 19.35 -6.33
CA ASP A 150 -19.56 18.55 -5.23
C ASP A 150 -20.44 18.67 -3.97
N THR A 151 -20.96 19.86 -3.68
CA THR A 151 -21.86 20.11 -2.55
C THR A 151 -23.21 19.41 -2.74
N ARG A 152 -23.73 19.34 -3.97
CA ARG A 152 -24.99 18.63 -4.29
C ARG A 152 -24.81 17.12 -4.32
N LEU A 153 -23.63 16.63 -4.66
CA LEU A 153 -23.33 15.19 -4.73
C LEU A 153 -23.01 14.59 -3.35
N HIS A 154 -22.30 15.34 -2.49
CA HIS A 154 -21.84 14.87 -1.18
C HIS A 154 -22.56 15.49 0.03
N GLY A 155 -23.44 16.48 -0.21
CA GLY A 155 -24.13 17.22 0.84
C GLY A 155 -23.18 18.13 1.66
N PRO A 156 -23.68 18.83 2.69
CA PRO A 156 -22.89 19.73 3.55
C PRO A 156 -21.80 19.03 4.37
N HIS A 157 -21.69 17.71 4.24
CA HIS A 157 -20.75 16.83 4.94
C HIS A 157 -19.71 16.22 4.00
N GLY A 158 -19.57 16.72 2.76
CA GLY A 158 -18.60 16.26 1.75
C GLY A 158 -17.12 16.48 2.08
N SER A 159 -16.77 16.93 3.29
CA SER A 159 -15.42 16.82 3.81
C SER A 159 -15.29 15.51 4.58
N THR A 160 -14.65 14.50 3.99
CA THR A 160 -14.32 13.22 4.65
C THR A 160 -13.26 13.34 5.76
N ILE A 161 -13.00 14.54 6.25
CA ILE A 161 -12.13 14.77 7.41
C ILE A 161 -12.95 15.53 8.45
N PRO A 162 -13.27 14.93 9.61
CA PRO A 162 -13.94 15.64 10.67
C PRO A 162 -13.07 16.82 11.11
N SER A 163 -13.57 18.03 10.93
CA SER A 163 -12.94 19.31 11.34
C SER A 163 -12.78 19.46 12.86
N THR A 164 -12.90 18.38 13.63
CA THR A 164 -12.69 18.34 15.08
C THR A 164 -11.25 17.97 15.46
N THR A 165 -10.45 17.42 14.55
CA THR A 165 -9.01 17.14 14.77
C THR A 165 -8.08 18.28 14.34
N ALA A 166 -8.60 19.33 13.69
CA ALA A 166 -7.83 20.52 13.33
C ALA A 166 -7.26 21.30 14.54
N ARG A 167 -7.56 20.89 15.77
CA ARG A 167 -7.06 21.50 17.02
C ARG A 167 -6.20 20.59 17.89
N GLN A 168 -5.67 19.49 17.36
CA GLN A 168 -4.70 18.68 18.10
C GLN A 168 -3.37 18.67 17.35
N HIS A 169 -2.67 19.79 17.41
CA HIS A 169 -1.23 19.78 17.16
C HIS A 169 -0.59 18.97 18.28
N HIS A 170 -0.13 17.75 17.99
CA HIS A 170 0.71 17.00 18.92
C HIS A 170 1.99 17.81 19.18
N GLY A 171 2.14 18.32 20.40
CA GLY A 171 3.41 18.87 20.86
C GLY A 171 4.46 17.76 20.99
N ALA A 172 5.75 18.12 21.01
CA ALA A 172 6.84 17.15 21.10
C ALA A 172 6.68 16.16 22.29
N THR A 173 6.12 16.61 23.41
CA THR A 173 5.83 15.77 24.58
C THR A 173 4.69 14.79 24.34
N SER A 174 3.57 15.25 23.74
CA SER A 174 2.43 14.38 23.39
C SER A 174 2.81 13.33 22.34
N LEU A 175 3.64 13.71 21.35
CA LEU A 175 4.14 12.76 20.36
C LEU A 175 5.09 11.75 21.00
N LEU A 176 5.98 12.19 21.88
CA LEU A 176 6.94 11.31 22.55
C LEU A 176 6.23 10.32 23.49
N ASP A 177 5.20 10.75 24.21
CA ASP A 177 4.38 9.85 25.02
C ASP A 177 3.59 8.87 24.14
N ALA A 178 3.00 9.33 23.04
CA ALA A 178 2.35 8.44 22.08
C ALA A 178 3.31 7.41 21.47
N MET A 179 4.55 7.82 21.15
CA MET A 179 5.59 6.91 20.65
C MET A 179 6.04 5.90 21.71
N LYS A 180 6.11 6.29 22.99
CA LYS A 180 6.43 5.38 24.09
C LYS A 180 5.32 4.35 24.28
N THR A 181 4.06 4.78 24.28
CA THR A 181 2.91 3.88 24.37
C THR A 181 2.91 2.91 23.20
N ALA A 182 3.06 3.41 21.96
CA ALA A 182 3.14 2.55 20.78
C ALA A 182 4.32 1.56 20.83
N SER A 183 5.46 1.96 21.40
CA SER A 183 6.61 1.06 21.58
C SER A 183 6.32 -0.03 22.62
N SER A 184 5.62 0.31 23.71
CA SER A 184 5.17 -0.65 24.71
C SER A 184 4.17 -1.64 24.12
N ASP A 185 3.16 -1.13 23.40
CA ASP A 185 2.12 -1.95 22.79
C ASP A 185 2.70 -2.98 21.80
N LEU A 186 3.65 -2.55 20.96
CA LEU A 186 4.35 -3.45 20.04
C LEU A 186 5.20 -4.49 20.77
N GLN A 187 5.83 -4.12 21.89
CA GLN A 187 6.64 -5.06 22.68
C GLN A 187 5.76 -6.13 23.35
N ASP A 188 4.57 -5.74 23.81
CA ASP A 188 3.58 -6.66 24.37
C ASP A 188 3.02 -7.60 23.27
N GLU A 189 2.77 -7.08 22.07
CA GLU A 189 2.35 -7.87 20.91
C GLU A 189 3.43 -8.90 20.51
N ILE A 190 4.70 -8.49 20.45
CA ILE A 190 5.83 -9.39 20.17
C ILE A 190 5.89 -10.50 21.21
N SER A 191 5.79 -10.17 22.50
CA SER A 191 5.83 -11.15 23.59
C SER A 191 4.67 -12.15 23.51
N SER A 192 3.49 -11.69 23.13
CA SER A 192 2.31 -12.53 22.89
C SER A 192 2.53 -13.49 21.71
N LEU A 193 3.06 -12.98 20.59
CA LEU A 193 3.35 -13.79 19.40
C LEU A 193 4.45 -14.83 19.68
N GLU A 194 5.47 -14.48 20.44
CA GLU A 194 6.50 -15.44 20.87
C GLU A 194 5.91 -16.57 21.71
N ALA A 195 4.99 -16.26 22.63
CA ALA A 195 4.27 -17.28 23.40
C ALA A 195 3.40 -18.18 22.52
N GLN A 196 2.72 -17.62 21.51
CA GLN A 196 1.95 -18.40 20.53
C GLN A 196 2.85 -19.33 19.70
N ILE A 197 4.00 -18.84 19.24
CA ILE A 197 4.99 -19.65 18.51
C ILE A 197 5.47 -20.81 19.39
N ALA A 198 5.82 -20.55 20.64
CA ALA A 198 6.26 -21.58 21.58
C ALA A 198 5.18 -22.66 21.79
N ALA A 199 3.92 -22.26 21.91
CA ALA A 199 2.79 -23.18 22.07
C ALA A 199 2.60 -24.07 20.82
N VAL A 200 2.60 -23.47 19.62
CA VAL A 200 2.47 -24.22 18.36
C VAL A 200 3.67 -25.16 18.16
N GLN A 201 4.88 -24.71 18.50
CA GLN A 201 6.07 -25.56 18.42
C GLN A 201 5.97 -26.76 19.36
N ALA A 202 5.49 -26.57 20.59
CA ALA A 202 5.26 -27.66 21.53
C ALA A 202 4.23 -28.66 20.98
N GLN A 203 3.13 -28.19 20.39
CA GLN A 203 2.12 -29.04 19.76
C GLN A 203 2.70 -29.85 18.57
N CYS A 204 3.52 -29.21 17.73
CA CYS A 204 4.21 -29.90 16.65
C CYS A 204 5.18 -30.96 17.19
N GLN A 205 5.95 -30.64 18.24
CA GLN A 205 6.88 -31.58 18.86
C GLN A 205 6.15 -32.76 19.51
N GLU A 206 5.01 -32.53 20.17
CA GLU A 206 4.16 -33.57 20.72
C GLU A 206 3.62 -34.48 19.60
N SER A 207 3.09 -33.89 18.53
CA SER A 207 2.59 -34.67 17.38
C SER A 207 3.72 -35.48 16.72
N LEU A 208 4.91 -34.90 16.55
CA LEU A 208 6.08 -35.60 16.04
C LEU A 208 6.57 -36.69 17.00
N GLY A 209 6.50 -36.46 18.31
CA GLY A 209 6.79 -37.46 19.34
C GLY A 209 5.83 -38.64 19.24
N ASN A 210 4.52 -38.38 19.18
CA ASN A 210 3.49 -39.40 19.03
C ASN A 210 3.64 -40.19 17.72
N LEU A 211 3.94 -39.51 16.61
CA LEU A 211 4.20 -40.16 15.31
C LEU A 211 5.52 -40.95 15.30
N SER A 212 6.55 -40.45 16.01
CA SER A 212 7.81 -41.15 16.20
C SER A 212 7.61 -42.42 17.03
N ASP A 213 6.87 -42.33 18.13
CA ASP A 213 6.53 -43.49 18.96
C ASP A 213 5.70 -44.52 18.18
N LEU A 214 4.76 -44.08 17.33
CA LEU A 214 4.04 -44.93 16.40
C LEU A 214 4.97 -45.62 15.40
N ARG A 215 5.90 -44.87 14.80
CA ARG A 215 6.83 -45.38 13.78
C ARG A 215 7.85 -46.36 14.35
N TYR A 216 8.31 -46.13 15.58
CA TYR A 216 9.31 -46.97 16.22
C TYR A 216 8.72 -47.99 17.19
N GLY A 217 7.38 -48.13 17.21
CA GLY A 217 6.67 -49.11 18.03
C GLY A 217 6.83 -48.91 19.54
N ARG A 218 7.07 -47.66 19.97
CA ARG A 218 7.32 -47.25 21.36
C ARG A 218 6.04 -46.86 22.11
N PHE A 219 4.87 -47.26 21.65
CA PHE A 219 3.68 -47.23 22.51
C PHE A 219 3.96 -48.05 23.75
N SER A 220 3.79 -47.43 24.91
CA SER A 220 3.93 -48.04 26.21
C SER A 220 3.32 -49.42 26.19
N GLN A 221 4.18 -50.40 26.46
CA GLN A 221 3.86 -51.73 26.95
C GLN A 221 2.99 -51.59 28.23
N THR A 222 1.74 -51.14 28.09
CA THR A 222 0.82 -50.91 29.23
C THR A 222 -0.28 -51.97 29.26
N ARG A 223 -0.45 -52.81 28.23
CA ARG A 223 -1.22 -54.07 28.34
C ARG A 223 -1.21 -54.91 27.07
N VAL A 224 -0.07 -55.55 26.76
CA VAL A 224 0.02 -56.94 26.25
C VAL A 224 1.45 -57.43 26.58
N SER A 225 1.74 -57.65 27.86
CA SER A 225 2.80 -58.60 28.25
C SER A 225 2.13 -59.88 28.71
N GLY A 226 1.39 -60.49 27.79
CA GLY A 226 0.95 -61.87 27.92
C GLY A 226 1.84 -62.74 27.02
N GLN A 227 2.61 -63.62 27.66
CA GLN A 227 3.09 -64.90 27.14
C GLN A 227 4.39 -64.93 26.29
N GLN A 228 5.51 -65.41 26.87
CA GLN A 228 5.97 -66.83 26.78
C GLN A 228 7.48 -66.98 27.09
N SER A 229 7.79 -67.73 28.16
CA SER A 229 8.97 -68.58 28.45
C SER A 229 9.11 -68.67 29.98
N GLY A 230 9.09 -69.78 30.72
CA GLY A 230 8.99 -71.20 30.48
C GLY A 230 9.14 -71.87 31.87
N VAL A 231 8.29 -72.84 32.19
CA VAL A 231 8.52 -74.01 33.08
C VAL A 231 8.95 -73.76 34.54
N ASP A 232 8.03 -73.88 35.50
CA ASP A 232 7.93 -75.04 36.44
C ASP A 232 7.02 -74.75 37.66
N GLY A 233 6.17 -75.72 38.01
CA GLY A 233 5.80 -75.99 39.40
C GLY A 233 4.46 -75.47 39.95
N ARG A 234 3.51 -76.42 40.08
CA ARG A 234 2.51 -76.59 41.17
C ARG A 234 1.27 -75.68 41.21
N ASN A 235 0.14 -76.36 40.97
CA ASN A 235 -1.21 -76.24 41.56
C ASN A 235 -1.45 -75.03 42.49
N ASP A 236 -2.40 -74.16 42.17
CA ASP A 236 -3.49 -73.78 43.10
C ASP A 236 -4.66 -73.13 42.35
N ASP A 237 -5.84 -73.36 42.90
CA ASP A 237 -7.18 -73.05 42.43
C ASP A 237 -7.51 -71.55 42.60
N GLY A 238 -8.35 -70.98 41.72
CA GLY A 238 -8.83 -69.59 41.90
C GLY A 238 -8.93 -68.71 40.66
N THR A 239 -9.64 -69.15 39.63
CA THR A 239 -10.06 -68.27 38.52
C THR A 239 -11.58 -68.16 38.53
N SER A 240 -12.15 -67.00 38.91
CA SER A 240 -13.42 -66.46 38.39
C SER A 240 -14.01 -65.32 39.26
N ILE A 241 -13.33 -64.18 39.41
CA ILE A 241 -14.01 -62.93 39.89
C ILE A 241 -13.58 -61.67 39.10
N HIS A 242 -12.39 -61.64 38.48
CA HIS A 242 -11.82 -60.39 37.96
C HIS A 242 -12.19 -60.01 36.51
N SER A 243 -12.84 -60.89 35.74
CA SER A 243 -13.19 -60.62 34.33
C SER A 243 -14.54 -59.91 34.12
N GLN A 244 -15.45 -59.94 35.11
CA GLN A 244 -16.81 -59.39 34.96
C GLN A 244 -16.88 -57.87 35.16
N GLN A 245 -16.01 -57.30 36.00
CA GLN A 245 -16.03 -55.86 36.29
C GLN A 245 -15.38 -55.02 35.17
N GLN A 246 -14.47 -55.61 34.39
CA GLN A 246 -13.79 -54.94 33.29
C GLN A 246 -14.67 -54.84 32.02
N GLN A 247 -15.54 -55.82 31.77
CA GLN A 247 -16.52 -55.76 30.68
C GLN A 247 -17.64 -54.75 30.94
N GLN A 248 -18.10 -54.58 32.18
CA GLN A 248 -19.14 -53.58 32.49
C GLN A 248 -18.65 -52.13 32.32
N GLN A 249 -17.38 -51.85 32.62
CA GLN A 249 -16.81 -50.52 32.41
C GLN A 249 -16.62 -50.20 30.91
N GLN A 250 -16.17 -51.17 30.11
CA GLN A 250 -16.05 -50.98 28.66
C GLN A 250 -17.41 -50.77 27.99
N GLN A 251 -18.44 -51.52 28.38
CA GLN A 251 -19.80 -51.30 27.87
C GLN A 251 -20.39 -49.95 28.29
N GLY A 252 -20.03 -49.45 29.48
CA GLY A 252 -20.43 -48.12 29.94
C GLY A 252 -19.85 -47.01 29.08
N ILE A 253 -18.55 -47.10 28.77
CA ILE A 253 -17.85 -46.13 27.92
C ILE A 253 -18.37 -46.19 26.48
N GLU A 254 -18.58 -47.40 25.94
CA GLU A 254 -19.13 -47.57 24.60
C GLU A 254 -20.52 -46.93 24.48
N LYS A 255 -21.38 -47.10 25.48
CA LYS A 255 -22.70 -46.49 25.50
C LYS A 255 -22.64 -44.95 25.56
N GLU A 256 -21.77 -44.39 26.40
CA GLU A 256 -21.57 -42.95 26.52
C GLU A 256 -21.07 -42.32 25.21
N VAL A 257 -20.15 -42.99 24.52
CA VAL A 257 -19.65 -42.53 23.20
C VAL A 257 -20.75 -42.59 22.14
N VAL A 258 -21.57 -43.64 22.13
CA VAL A 258 -22.69 -43.76 21.18
C VAL A 258 -23.75 -42.67 21.42
N ASP A 259 -24.08 -42.38 22.68
CA ASP A 259 -25.03 -41.32 23.02
C ASP A 259 -24.48 -39.93 22.64
N ALA A 260 -23.19 -39.66 22.88
CA ALA A 260 -22.55 -38.41 22.48
C ALA A 260 -22.52 -38.22 20.95
N LEU A 261 -22.29 -39.30 20.19
CA LEU A 261 -22.34 -39.28 18.72
C LEU A 261 -23.77 -39.06 18.19
N ALA A 262 -24.78 -39.62 18.87
CA ALA A 262 -26.17 -39.39 18.52
C ALA A 262 -26.59 -37.93 18.76
N GLU A 263 -26.18 -37.33 19.88
CA GLU A 263 -26.42 -35.92 20.18
C GLU A 263 -25.73 -34.99 19.16
N PHE A 264 -24.47 -35.28 18.82
CA PHE A 264 -23.73 -34.53 17.81
C PHE A 264 -24.41 -34.59 16.43
N ARG A 265 -24.88 -35.77 16.03
CA ARG A 265 -25.63 -35.95 14.78
C ARG A 265 -26.94 -35.16 14.78
N ALA A 266 -27.67 -35.12 15.89
CA ALA A 266 -28.89 -34.35 16.01
C ALA A 266 -28.64 -32.84 15.85
N ARG A 267 -27.55 -32.32 16.44
CA ARG A 267 -27.15 -30.91 16.29
C ARG A 267 -26.78 -30.51 14.86
N LEU A 268 -26.22 -31.44 14.07
CA LEU A 268 -25.90 -31.19 12.66
C LEU A 268 -27.13 -31.17 11.75
N GLN A 269 -28.26 -31.75 12.17
CA GLN A 269 -29.50 -31.76 11.38
C GLN A 269 -30.40 -30.55 11.66
N THR A 270 -30.07 -29.72 12.66
CA THR A 270 -30.83 -28.53 13.05
C THR A 270 -30.26 -27.21 12.51
N VAL A 271 -29.24 -27.26 11.63
CA VAL A 271 -28.69 -26.13 10.87
C VAL A 271 -29.05 -26.30 9.40
#